data_AF-A0A6B0VET7-F1
#
_entry.id   AF-A0A6B0VET7-F1
#
_cell.length_a   1.000
_cell.length_b   1.000
_cell.length_c   1.000
_cell.angle_alpha   90.00
_cell.angle_beta   90.00
_cell.angle_gamma   90.00
#
_symmetry.space_group_name_H-M   'P 1'
#
loop_
_entity.id
_entity.type
_entity.pdbx_description
1 polymer ?
#
loop_
_entity_poly.entity_id
_entity_poly.type
_entity_poly.pdbx_seq_one_letter_code
_entity_poly.pdbx_strand_id
1 'polypeptide(L)'
;MLEVYRLAFLCTIFYVNVNCAPFSENIVYPKLLNARGINGQKVLHIKDGLTLTLEKLSVLADSLVFTESNDGVAPETIMNGTELEENLFQERKKMAAVAVEDIDGTIQVMGVISETMRIAPLPAMARSEDGHIAHKIYKMERSITQCENDADTVPEGTTTCKRHGSAVFANVVPDEFFVEVHMMVDKYHYRPFQERHQLVKYLALNLALVNMRFEDTSNPKIQFLLTSVKVEPNFAVTYQDKDFVWPISNRTYAHANLTFYTLLDKYGKSPADITVAVTGLNLADYYSYGRTSTAVEGQARLGGVCNANYSMVMVEDVPLSFGMVSRLPHELGHALGAPHDGLTFTWNECLPPRNDCSKNSNIGNFIMHPSKPGNGKFSNCSKAHMSAFISTLTASCFNLKAVQNCTTEMKELPGASVNLTEICKRAHPNLLELYLDRADYLNRSCLFGCCSDSPYGKTCKDEPLPDGAECGGKKRCVRGNCGNYDKYGTLLKSPPGA
;
A
#
# COMPACT_ATOMS: atom_id res chain seq x y z
N MET A 1 -57.54 -1.31 48.58
CA MET A 1 -56.23 -1.76 49.08
C MET A 1 -55.62 -2.80 48.16
N LEU A 2 -55.34 -2.42 46.92
CA LEU A 2 -54.68 -3.31 45.95
C LEU A 2 -53.93 -2.48 44.89
N GLU A 3 -53.31 -1.35 45.27
CA GLU A 3 -52.56 -0.49 44.34
C GLU A 3 -51.31 0.17 44.95
N VAL A 4 -50.75 -0.40 46.03
CA VAL A 4 -49.49 0.12 46.63
C VAL A 4 -48.31 -0.86 46.45
N TYR A 5 -48.54 -2.04 45.86
CA TYR A 5 -47.51 -3.07 45.63
C TYR A 5 -47.15 -3.30 44.16
N ARG A 6 -47.43 -2.35 43.26
CA ARG A 6 -47.00 -2.42 41.85
C ARG A 6 -45.95 -1.39 41.43
N LEU A 7 -45.59 -0.44 42.30
CA LEU A 7 -44.60 0.60 41.98
C LEU A 7 -43.20 0.37 42.55
N ALA A 8 -42.99 -0.67 43.37
CA ALA A 8 -41.71 -0.93 44.03
C ALA A 8 -40.92 -2.14 43.47
N PHE A 9 -41.44 -2.82 42.43
CA PHE A 9 -40.79 -4.02 41.86
C PHE A 9 -40.29 -3.85 40.41
N LEU A 10 -40.31 -2.62 39.88
CA LEU A 10 -39.83 -2.31 38.52
C LEU A 10 -38.63 -1.35 38.49
N CYS A 11 -38.01 -1.05 39.64
CA CYS A 11 -36.82 -0.19 39.72
C CYS A 11 -35.53 -0.93 40.08
N THR A 12 -35.51 -2.27 40.12
CA THR A 12 -34.33 -3.01 40.61
C THR A 12 -33.71 -4.03 39.64
N ILE A 13 -34.20 -4.19 38.42
CA ILE A 13 -33.50 -5.03 37.42
C ILE A 13 -33.63 -4.37 36.05
N PHE A 14 -32.70 -3.48 35.74
CA PHE A 14 -32.01 -3.33 34.45
C PHE A 14 -30.97 -2.20 34.62
N TYR A 15 -30.03 -2.38 35.56
CA TYR A 15 -28.64 -1.98 35.28
C TYR A 15 -28.15 -2.92 34.18
N VAL A 16 -28.65 -2.73 32.95
CA VAL A 16 -27.85 -3.10 31.80
C VAL A 16 -26.70 -2.11 31.89
N ASN A 17 -25.55 -2.60 32.37
CA ASN A 17 -24.27 -1.99 32.08
C ASN A 17 -24.16 -1.96 30.56
N VAL A 18 -24.78 -0.96 29.94
CA VAL A 18 -24.41 -0.50 28.62
C VAL A 18 -23.07 0.18 28.86
N ASN A 19 -22.02 -0.64 28.89
CA ASN A 19 -20.66 -0.20 28.70
C ASN A 19 -20.57 0.34 27.26
N CYS A 20 -21.13 1.53 27.05
CA CYS A 20 -20.90 2.38 25.89
C CYS A 20 -19.62 3.20 26.07
N ALA A 21 -18.70 2.74 26.93
CA ALA A 21 -17.31 3.15 26.86
C ALA A 21 -16.60 2.20 25.89
N PRO A 22 -15.98 2.67 24.79
CA PRO A 22 -15.00 1.85 24.10
C PRO A 22 -14.00 1.37 25.15
N PHE A 23 -13.73 0.06 25.21
CA PHE A 23 -12.75 -0.50 26.15
C PHE A 23 -11.51 0.39 26.19
N SER A 24 -11.19 0.93 27.37
CA SER A 24 -10.09 1.89 27.58
C SER A 24 -8.74 1.37 27.08
N GLU A 25 -8.59 0.06 26.92
CA GLU A 25 -7.42 -0.65 26.38
C GLU A 25 -7.06 -0.29 24.93
N ASN A 26 -7.95 0.39 24.21
CA ASN A 26 -7.75 0.78 22.80
C ASN A 26 -7.60 2.29 22.58
N ILE A 27 -7.62 3.10 23.64
CA ILE A 27 -7.38 4.54 23.56
C ILE A 27 -5.89 4.81 23.79
N VAL A 28 -5.27 5.57 22.91
CA VAL A 28 -3.84 5.90 22.94
C VAL A 28 -3.61 7.38 22.69
N TYR A 29 -2.43 7.87 23.04
CA TYR A 29 -2.02 9.26 22.87
C TYR A 29 -0.67 9.30 22.16
N PRO A 30 -0.66 9.23 20.81
CA PRO A 30 0.56 9.15 20.02
C PRO A 30 1.43 10.39 20.23
N LYS A 31 2.75 10.17 20.33
CA LYS A 31 3.76 11.22 20.45
C LYS A 31 4.78 11.07 19.34
N LEU A 32 5.15 12.18 18.70
CA LEU A 32 6.21 12.21 17.73
C LEU A 32 7.54 12.44 18.46
N LEU A 33 8.43 11.46 18.38
CA LEU A 33 9.73 11.50 19.02
C LEU A 33 10.81 11.68 17.95
N ASN A 34 11.78 12.55 18.22
CA ASN A 34 12.98 12.61 17.41
C ASN A 34 13.89 11.43 17.80
N ALA A 35 14.25 10.57 16.85
CA ALA A 35 15.24 9.53 17.15
C ALA A 35 16.57 10.20 17.53
N ARG A 36 17.25 9.67 18.55
CA ARG A 36 18.62 10.07 18.96
C ARG A 36 19.69 9.57 17.96
N GLY A 37 19.32 9.43 16.69
CA GLY A 37 20.14 8.91 15.58
C GLY A 37 20.64 10.00 14.63
N ILE A 38 21.60 9.67 13.77
CA ILE A 38 22.35 10.63 12.92
C ILE A 38 21.47 11.24 11.81
N ASN A 39 20.33 10.61 11.48
CA ASN A 39 19.50 10.98 10.32
C ASN A 39 18.23 11.79 10.65
N GLY A 40 18.00 12.18 11.92
CA GLY A 40 16.77 12.88 12.30
C GLY A 40 15.48 12.08 12.03
N GLN A 41 15.59 10.75 11.97
CA GLN A 41 14.46 9.87 11.68
C GLN A 41 13.38 10.03 12.77
N LYS A 42 12.15 10.31 12.36
CA LYS A 42 11.04 10.50 13.29
C LYS A 42 10.52 9.12 13.74
N VAL A 43 10.22 8.99 15.01
CA VAL A 43 9.60 7.78 15.59
C VAL A 43 8.24 8.17 16.14
N LEU A 44 7.20 7.54 15.65
CA LEU A 44 5.86 7.69 16.22
C LEU A 44 5.70 6.69 17.36
N HIS A 45 5.66 7.19 18.58
CA HIS A 45 5.34 6.38 19.75
C HIS A 45 3.83 6.35 19.96
N ILE A 46 3.19 5.19 19.79
CA ILE A 46 1.73 5.06 19.92
C ILE A 46 1.36 4.61 21.34
N LYS A 47 1.96 3.49 21.79
CA LYS A 47 1.88 2.99 23.16
C LYS A 47 3.07 2.07 23.44
N ASP A 48 3.23 1.62 24.68
CA ASP A 48 4.27 0.66 25.05
C ASP A 48 4.20 -0.60 24.15
N GLY A 49 5.36 -0.95 23.58
CA GLY A 49 5.46 -2.07 22.62
C GLY A 49 4.95 -1.78 21.21
N LEU A 50 4.43 -0.57 20.93
CA LEU A 50 3.93 -0.18 19.62
C LEU A 50 4.48 1.21 19.21
N THR A 51 5.55 1.17 18.44
CA THR A 51 6.18 2.35 17.82
C THR A 51 6.25 2.16 16.32
N LEU A 52 6.24 3.25 15.55
CA LEU A 52 6.54 3.23 14.13
C LEU A 52 7.80 4.03 13.82
N THR A 53 8.70 3.45 13.03
CA THR A 53 9.84 4.18 12.47
C THR A 53 9.40 4.82 11.17
N LEU A 54 9.30 6.16 11.15
CA LEU A 54 8.69 6.88 10.04
C LEU A 54 9.69 7.07 8.90
N GLU A 55 9.47 6.37 7.80
CA GLU A 55 10.08 6.65 6.49
C GLU A 55 9.10 7.50 5.68
N LYS A 56 9.60 8.49 4.93
CA LYS A 56 8.74 9.23 3.98
C LYS A 56 8.17 8.27 2.95
N LEU A 57 6.88 8.35 2.69
CA LEU A 57 6.27 7.63 1.57
C LEU A 57 6.27 8.53 0.33
N SER A 58 6.29 7.89 -0.85
CA SER A 58 6.09 8.56 -2.13
C SER A 58 5.32 7.66 -3.08
N VAL A 59 4.18 8.14 -3.54
CA VAL A 59 3.14 7.42 -4.30
C VAL A 59 2.26 8.36 -5.14
N LEU A 60 2.35 9.67 -4.96
CA LEU A 60 1.67 10.69 -5.76
C LEU A 60 2.57 11.19 -6.89
N ALA A 61 1.97 11.54 -8.03
CA ALA A 61 2.63 12.40 -9.00
C ALA A 61 2.80 13.82 -8.44
N ASP A 62 3.89 14.51 -8.79
CA ASP A 62 4.19 15.86 -8.30
C ASP A 62 3.06 16.85 -8.58
N SER A 63 2.40 16.69 -9.73
CA SER A 63 1.19 17.41 -10.10
C SER A 63 0.05 16.42 -10.20
N LEU A 64 -0.78 16.35 -9.16
CA LEU A 64 -1.95 15.48 -9.12
C LEU A 64 -3.17 16.24 -9.66
N VAL A 65 -3.83 15.65 -10.66
CA VAL A 65 -5.07 16.24 -11.22
C VAL A 65 -6.26 15.82 -10.37
N PHE A 66 -6.97 16.78 -9.80
CA PHE A 66 -8.22 16.56 -9.08
C PHE A 66 -9.40 17.12 -9.87
N THR A 67 -10.42 16.30 -10.09
CA THR A 67 -11.59 16.67 -10.87
C THR A 67 -12.86 16.37 -10.09
N GLU A 68 -13.78 17.33 -10.01
CA GLU A 68 -15.07 17.16 -9.34
C GLU A 68 -16.19 17.39 -10.35
N SER A 69 -16.94 16.33 -10.68
CA SER A 69 -18.02 16.41 -11.67
C SER A 69 -19.34 16.71 -10.98
N ASN A 70 -19.71 17.99 -10.91
CA ASN A 70 -21.08 18.42 -10.60
C ASN A 70 -21.71 18.92 -11.91
N ASP A 71 -22.53 18.06 -12.54
CA ASP A 71 -23.42 18.43 -13.65
C ASP A 71 -22.78 18.98 -14.94
N GLY A 72 -21.71 18.32 -15.41
CA GLY A 72 -21.27 18.41 -16.81
C GLY A 72 -20.09 19.33 -17.12
N VAL A 73 -19.66 20.17 -16.17
CA VAL A 73 -18.35 20.84 -16.22
C VAL A 73 -17.55 20.40 -14.99
N ALA A 74 -16.46 19.69 -15.23
CA ALA A 74 -15.60 19.19 -14.17
C ALA A 74 -14.28 19.97 -14.19
N PRO A 75 -14.15 21.09 -13.45
CA PRO A 75 -12.93 21.88 -13.47
C PRO A 75 -11.78 21.04 -12.94
N GLU A 76 -10.71 20.95 -13.72
CA GLU A 76 -9.47 20.33 -13.29
C GLU A 76 -8.75 21.27 -12.32
N THR A 77 -8.42 20.75 -11.15
CA THR A 77 -7.58 21.42 -10.14
C THR A 77 -6.27 20.67 -10.06
N ILE A 78 -5.14 21.34 -10.24
CA ILE A 78 -3.83 20.74 -10.03
C ILE A 78 -3.47 20.90 -8.54
N MET A 79 -3.17 19.79 -7.88
CA MET A 79 -2.71 19.73 -6.51
C MET A 79 -1.22 19.36 -6.47
N ASN A 80 -0.48 19.96 -5.54
CA ASN A 80 0.94 19.66 -5.35
C ASN A 80 1.09 18.32 -4.60
N GLY A 81 1.50 17.27 -5.31
CA GLY A 81 1.71 15.94 -4.75
C GLY A 81 2.79 15.93 -3.67
N THR A 82 3.89 16.66 -3.87
CA THR A 82 4.98 16.75 -2.88
C THR A 82 4.49 17.33 -1.56
N GLU A 83 3.67 18.38 -1.61
CA GLU A 83 3.07 19.01 -0.42
C GLU A 83 2.09 18.04 0.29
N LEU A 84 1.27 17.32 -0.48
CA LEU A 84 0.33 16.33 0.05
C LEU A 84 1.04 15.17 0.78
N GLU A 85 2.26 14.82 0.37
CA GLU A 85 3.09 13.77 0.96
C GLU A 85 3.94 14.22 2.16
N GLU A 86 4.01 15.52 2.45
CA GLU A 86 4.87 16.05 3.52
C GLU A 86 4.60 15.40 4.88
N ASN A 87 3.37 15.00 5.14
CA ASN A 87 2.97 14.41 6.42
C ASN A 87 2.62 12.93 6.31
N LEU A 88 2.98 12.28 5.19
CA LEU A 88 2.70 10.88 4.95
C LEU A 88 3.96 10.03 5.15
N PHE A 89 3.79 8.94 5.89
CA PHE A 89 4.90 8.07 6.31
C PHE A 89 4.54 6.60 6.20
N GLN A 90 5.56 5.75 6.07
CA GLN A 90 5.44 4.31 5.99
C GLN A 90 6.47 3.59 6.87
N GLU A 91 6.15 2.35 7.24
CA GLU A 91 7.09 1.38 7.80
C GLU A 91 6.82 0.00 7.17
N ARG A 92 7.60 -0.33 6.14
CA ARG A 92 7.39 -1.53 5.30
C ARG A 92 7.39 -2.83 6.12
N LYS A 93 8.30 -2.98 7.08
CA LYS A 93 8.40 -4.17 7.96
C LYS A 93 7.12 -4.46 8.75
N LYS A 94 6.31 -3.44 9.02
CA LYS A 94 5.05 -3.56 9.76
C LYS A 94 3.82 -3.48 8.87
N MET A 95 3.98 -3.34 7.54
CA MET A 95 2.88 -3.05 6.62
C MET A 95 2.06 -1.82 7.08
N ALA A 96 2.77 -0.79 7.54
CA ALA A 96 2.18 0.40 8.14
C ALA A 96 2.34 1.61 7.21
N ALA A 97 1.27 2.41 7.09
CA ALA A 97 1.28 3.70 6.40
C ALA A 97 0.35 4.65 7.16
N VAL A 98 0.85 5.82 7.54
CA VAL A 98 0.15 6.79 8.38
C VAL A 98 0.32 8.23 7.88
N ALA A 99 -0.73 9.02 7.97
CA ALA A 99 -0.66 10.47 7.97
C ALA A 99 -0.41 10.94 9.41
N VAL A 100 0.57 11.83 9.61
CA VAL A 100 0.92 12.42 10.91
C VAL A 100 0.86 13.93 10.77
N GLU A 101 -0.19 14.54 11.32
CA GLU A 101 -0.39 15.99 11.27
C GLU A 101 -0.10 16.61 12.63
N ASP A 102 0.63 17.73 12.64
CA ASP A 102 0.87 18.55 13.82
C ASP A 102 -0.12 19.73 13.78
N ILE A 103 -1.06 19.75 14.72
CA ILE A 103 -2.08 20.78 14.85
C ILE A 103 -1.87 21.45 16.21
N ASP A 104 -1.33 22.66 16.18
CA ASP A 104 -1.02 23.49 17.36
C ASP A 104 -0.23 22.73 18.44
N GLY A 105 0.81 21.99 18.03
CA GLY A 105 1.66 21.19 18.92
C GLY A 105 1.03 19.87 19.35
N THR A 106 -0.13 19.50 18.78
CA THR A 106 -0.80 18.23 19.06
C THR A 106 -0.77 17.31 17.84
N ILE A 107 -0.31 16.08 18.03
CA ILE A 107 -0.18 15.10 16.95
C ILE A 107 -1.51 14.40 16.68
N GLN A 108 -1.99 14.49 15.44
CA GLN A 108 -3.05 13.65 14.90
C GLN A 108 -2.48 12.59 13.98
N VAL A 109 -3.03 11.38 14.05
CA VAL A 109 -2.54 10.22 13.29
C VAL A 109 -3.74 9.48 12.73
N MET A 110 -3.71 9.26 11.41
CA MET A 110 -4.68 8.44 10.71
C MET A 110 -3.92 7.43 9.85
N GLY A 111 -4.30 6.16 9.89
CA GLY A 111 -3.73 5.19 8.98
C GLY A 111 -3.76 3.75 9.45
N VAL A 112 -2.88 2.97 8.84
CA VAL A 112 -2.63 1.56 9.11
C VAL A 112 -1.34 1.42 9.88
N ILE A 113 -1.40 0.75 11.04
CA ILE A 113 -0.22 0.59 11.94
C ILE A 113 0.27 -0.85 11.98
N SER A 114 -0.52 -1.79 11.46
CA SER A 114 -0.11 -3.17 11.14
C SER A 114 -1.11 -3.80 10.16
N GLU A 115 -0.83 -5.02 9.69
CA GLU A 115 -1.76 -5.77 8.83
C GLU A 115 -3.21 -5.81 9.34
N THR A 116 -3.40 -5.89 10.67
CA THR A 116 -4.72 -6.06 11.30
C THR A 116 -5.22 -4.84 12.07
N MET A 117 -4.37 -3.84 12.31
CA MET A 117 -4.71 -2.70 13.18
C MET A 117 -4.71 -1.38 12.41
N ARG A 118 -5.63 -0.51 12.81
CA ARG A 118 -5.81 0.85 12.31
C ARG A 118 -5.73 1.84 13.46
N ILE A 119 -5.42 3.09 13.14
CA ILE A 119 -5.44 4.22 14.09
C ILE A 119 -6.26 5.37 13.50
N ALA A 120 -7.10 5.98 14.33
CA ALA A 120 -7.87 7.17 13.97
C ALA A 120 -7.96 8.15 15.16
N PRO A 121 -7.96 9.47 14.90
CA PRO A 121 -8.09 10.46 15.96
C PRO A 121 -9.53 10.51 16.51
N LEU A 122 -9.66 10.85 17.79
CA LEU A 122 -10.93 11.09 18.49
C LEU A 122 -10.96 12.53 19.04
N PRO A 123 -11.12 13.55 18.18
CA PRO A 123 -10.97 14.95 18.59
C PRO A 123 -12.04 15.40 19.61
N ALA A 124 -13.19 14.73 19.65
CA ALA A 124 -14.28 15.02 20.60
C ALA A 124 -14.08 14.39 21.99
N MET A 125 -13.06 13.54 22.17
CA MET A 125 -12.74 12.92 23.46
C MET A 125 -11.85 13.84 24.31
N ALA A 126 -11.89 13.68 25.64
CA ALA A 126 -11.01 14.41 26.54
C ALA A 126 -9.53 14.19 26.19
N ARG A 127 -8.77 15.30 26.16
CA ARG A 127 -7.32 15.30 25.96
C ARG A 127 -6.61 14.64 27.15
N SER A 128 -5.38 14.18 26.95
CA SER A 128 -4.51 13.74 28.06
C SER A 128 -4.21 14.90 29.01
N GLU A 129 -3.66 14.61 30.20
CA GLU A 129 -3.14 15.65 31.11
C GLU A 129 -2.13 16.57 30.42
N ASP A 130 -1.27 16.01 29.57
CA ASP A 130 -0.31 16.75 28.74
C ASP A 130 -0.93 17.48 27.52
N GLY A 131 -2.26 17.46 27.34
CA GLY A 131 -2.95 18.11 26.23
C GLY A 131 -3.00 17.35 24.89
N HIS A 132 -2.53 16.09 24.84
CA HIS A 132 -2.56 15.27 23.61
C HIS A 132 -3.98 14.83 23.23
N ILE A 133 -4.24 14.75 21.93
CA ILE A 133 -5.49 14.20 21.37
C ILE A 133 -5.51 12.69 21.56
N ALA A 134 -6.68 12.16 21.92
CA ALA A 134 -6.91 10.72 22.04
C ALA A 134 -7.09 10.09 20.66
N HIS A 135 -6.62 8.85 20.50
CA HIS A 135 -6.80 8.07 19.28
C HIS A 135 -7.36 6.70 19.63
N LYS A 136 -8.15 6.15 18.71
CA LYS A 136 -8.64 4.77 18.80
C LYS A 136 -7.74 3.87 17.96
N ILE A 137 -7.23 2.81 18.57
CA ILE A 137 -6.75 1.64 17.84
C ILE A 137 -7.92 0.67 17.68
N TYR A 138 -8.13 0.18 16.46
CA TYR A 138 -9.15 -0.83 16.23
C TYR A 138 -8.65 -1.87 15.24
N LYS A 139 -9.15 -3.10 15.39
CA LYS A 139 -8.92 -4.15 14.42
C LYS A 139 -9.88 -3.98 13.27
N MET A 140 -9.37 -4.11 12.06
CA MET A 140 -10.21 -4.32 10.88
C MET A 140 -10.28 -5.83 10.64
N GLU A 141 -11.47 -6.42 10.84
CA GLU A 141 -11.67 -7.83 10.53
C GLU A 141 -11.65 -8.04 9.01
N ARG A 142 -11.18 -9.21 8.60
CA ARG A 142 -11.15 -9.60 7.20
C ARG A 142 -12.59 -9.75 6.71
N SER A 143 -12.91 -9.19 5.56
CA SER A 143 -14.07 -9.69 4.83
C SER A 143 -13.71 -11.09 4.33
N ILE A 144 -14.33 -12.11 4.91
CA ILE A 144 -14.22 -13.50 4.47
C ILE A 144 -15.60 -13.85 3.95
N THR A 145 -15.92 -13.42 2.74
CA THR A 145 -17.09 -13.91 2.03
C THR A 145 -16.72 -15.28 1.45
N GLN A 146 -17.35 -16.32 1.99
CA GLN A 146 -17.03 -17.72 1.70
C GLN A 146 -17.77 -18.17 0.44
N CYS A 147 -17.50 -17.52 -0.70
CA CYS A 147 -18.10 -17.83 -2.00
C CYS A 147 -16.99 -17.79 -3.07
N GLU A 148 -16.94 -18.79 -3.96
CA GLU A 148 -16.06 -18.76 -5.14
C GLU A 148 -16.61 -17.69 -6.10
N ASN A 149 -15.86 -16.62 -6.35
CA ASN A 149 -16.18 -15.66 -7.40
C ASN A 149 -15.61 -16.21 -8.72
N ASP A 150 -16.47 -16.76 -9.59
CA ASP A 150 -16.08 -17.32 -10.90
C ASP A 150 -15.86 -16.24 -11.99
N ALA A 151 -15.60 -14.98 -11.61
CA ALA A 151 -15.65 -13.83 -12.51
C ALA A 151 -14.36 -13.59 -13.32
N ASP A 152 -13.59 -14.64 -13.64
CA ASP A 152 -12.45 -14.57 -14.55
C ASP A 152 -12.96 -14.42 -16.00
N THR A 153 -13.42 -13.23 -16.35
CA THR A 153 -13.87 -12.93 -17.72
C THR A 153 -12.66 -12.69 -18.62
N VAL A 154 -12.15 -13.80 -19.16
CA VAL A 154 -11.10 -13.87 -20.18
C VAL A 154 -11.50 -13.05 -21.42
N PRO A 155 -10.61 -12.17 -21.95
CA PRO A 155 -10.81 -11.57 -23.28
C PRO A 155 -10.75 -12.64 -24.38
N GLU A 156 -11.68 -12.61 -25.34
CA GLU A 156 -11.49 -13.34 -26.61
C GLU A 156 -10.38 -12.66 -27.42
N GLY A 157 -9.22 -13.32 -27.53
CA GLY A 157 -8.13 -12.81 -28.36
C GLY A 157 -6.88 -13.68 -28.32
N THR A 158 -6.77 -14.62 -29.25
CA THR A 158 -5.51 -15.30 -29.54
C THR A 158 -4.53 -14.32 -30.20
N THR A 159 -3.56 -13.79 -29.46
CA THR A 159 -2.40 -13.13 -30.06
C THR A 159 -1.42 -14.19 -30.53
N THR A 160 -1.41 -14.43 -31.84
CA THR A 160 -0.42 -15.29 -32.50
C THR A 160 0.92 -14.56 -32.58
N CYS A 161 2.00 -15.19 -32.11
CA CYS A 161 3.36 -14.73 -32.40
C CYS A 161 3.60 -14.75 -33.91
N LYS A 162 3.63 -13.59 -34.57
CA LYS A 162 4.18 -13.49 -35.92
C LYS A 162 5.70 -13.66 -35.83
N ARG A 163 6.19 -14.84 -36.20
CA ARG A 163 7.59 -15.03 -36.62
C ARG A 163 7.85 -14.15 -37.85
N HIS A 164 8.29 -12.91 -37.65
CA HIS A 164 8.97 -12.13 -38.67
C HIS A 164 10.42 -11.92 -38.24
N GLY A 165 11.33 -12.29 -39.14
CA GLY A 165 12.76 -12.35 -38.90
C GLY A 165 13.42 -10.99 -38.68
N SER A 166 14.51 -11.05 -37.92
CA SER A 166 15.64 -10.13 -37.85
C SER A 166 15.35 -8.61 -37.80
N ALA A 167 15.60 -8.08 -36.59
CA ALA A 167 15.81 -6.69 -36.19
C ALA A 167 14.56 -5.81 -35.96
N VAL A 168 14.57 -5.22 -34.75
CA VAL A 168 13.82 -4.07 -34.23
C VAL A 168 12.50 -4.39 -33.46
N PHE A 169 12.59 -4.17 -32.14
CA PHE A 169 11.55 -4.20 -31.09
C PHE A 169 11.15 -5.56 -30.49
N ALA A 170 12.12 -6.26 -29.88
CA ALA A 170 11.82 -6.86 -28.57
C ALA A 170 11.63 -5.68 -27.62
N ASN A 171 10.39 -5.40 -27.18
CA ASN A 171 10.16 -4.40 -26.14
C ASN A 171 10.94 -4.87 -24.92
N VAL A 172 12.02 -4.15 -24.57
CA VAL A 172 12.77 -4.42 -23.35
C VAL A 172 11.86 -4.02 -22.20
N VAL A 173 11.23 -5.00 -21.56
CA VAL A 173 10.48 -4.79 -20.32
C VAL A 173 11.46 -4.16 -19.32
N PRO A 174 11.16 -2.98 -18.76
CA PRO A 174 12.05 -2.34 -17.80
C PRO A 174 12.14 -3.16 -16.51
N ASP A 175 13.21 -2.99 -15.73
CA ASP A 175 13.37 -3.67 -14.44
C ASP A 175 12.29 -3.23 -13.42
N GLU A 176 11.85 -1.97 -13.52
CA GLU A 176 10.73 -1.40 -12.75
C GLU A 176 9.61 -0.96 -13.69
N PHE A 177 8.37 -1.30 -13.35
CA PHE A 177 7.18 -0.90 -14.08
C PHE A 177 6.31 -0.03 -13.18
N PHE A 178 6.24 1.25 -13.50
CA PHE A 178 5.34 2.20 -12.84
C PHE A 178 4.01 2.22 -13.58
N VAL A 179 2.93 1.92 -12.85
CA VAL A 179 1.56 1.93 -13.35
C VAL A 179 0.88 3.20 -12.84
N GLU A 180 0.54 4.10 -13.75
CA GLU A 180 -0.18 5.33 -13.43
C GLU A 180 -1.66 5.02 -13.15
N VAL A 181 -2.14 5.43 -11.97
CA VAL A 181 -3.48 5.15 -11.48
C VAL A 181 -4.32 6.44 -11.48
N HIS A 182 -5.47 6.37 -12.14
CA HIS A 182 -6.56 7.33 -11.99
C HIS A 182 -7.59 6.76 -11.01
N MET A 183 -7.77 7.38 -9.84
CA MET A 183 -8.78 6.93 -8.88
C MET A 183 -10.06 7.73 -9.01
N MET A 184 -11.22 7.06 -9.07
CA MET A 184 -12.53 7.72 -9.01
C MET A 184 -13.33 7.26 -7.81
N VAL A 185 -14.05 8.17 -7.18
CA VAL A 185 -14.85 7.91 -5.98
C VAL A 185 -16.29 8.39 -6.15
N ASP A 186 -17.25 7.64 -5.61
CA ASP A 186 -18.67 8.03 -5.63
C ASP A 186 -19.02 8.90 -4.42
N LYS A 187 -20.27 9.38 -4.38
CA LYS A 187 -20.76 10.21 -3.26
C LYS A 187 -20.78 9.46 -1.92
N TYR A 188 -20.91 8.14 -1.94
CA TYR A 188 -20.96 7.34 -0.71
C TYR A 188 -19.56 7.23 -0.09
N HIS A 189 -18.53 7.15 -0.93
CA HIS A 189 -17.15 7.15 -0.50
C HIS A 189 -16.66 8.54 -0.11
N TYR A 190 -16.98 9.56 -0.92
CA TYR A 190 -16.46 10.91 -0.73
C TYR A 190 -17.08 11.67 0.46
N ARG A 191 -18.34 11.38 0.81
CA ARG A 191 -19.12 12.15 1.81
C ARG A 191 -18.41 12.42 3.15
N PRO A 192 -17.60 11.50 3.73
CA PRO A 192 -16.97 11.75 5.03
C PRO A 192 -15.78 12.71 4.99
N PHE A 193 -15.24 13.01 3.81
CA PHE A 193 -14.09 13.91 3.66
C PHE A 193 -14.58 15.36 3.60
N GLN A 194 -14.01 16.23 4.42
CA GLN A 194 -14.38 17.65 4.48
C GLN A 194 -13.62 18.47 3.43
N GLU A 195 -12.39 18.06 3.12
CA GLU A 195 -11.51 18.76 2.21
C GLU A 195 -10.86 17.79 1.21
N ARG A 196 -10.62 18.26 -0.01
CA ARG A 196 -10.09 17.44 -1.12
C ARG A 196 -8.77 16.75 -0.77
N HIS A 197 -7.87 17.44 -0.06
CA HIS A 197 -6.57 16.88 0.34
C HIS A 197 -6.70 15.70 1.30
N GLN A 198 -7.76 15.66 2.14
CA GLN A 198 -7.99 14.53 3.04
C GLN A 198 -8.31 13.25 2.26
N LEU A 199 -9.14 13.35 1.22
CA LEU A 199 -9.42 12.25 0.31
C LEU A 199 -8.13 11.79 -0.39
N VAL A 200 -7.37 12.72 -0.98
CA VAL A 200 -6.16 12.38 -1.71
C VAL A 200 -5.13 11.70 -0.79
N LYS A 201 -4.90 12.22 0.42
CA LYS A 201 -4.03 11.59 1.43
C LYS A 201 -4.51 10.18 1.81
N TYR A 202 -5.81 10.00 1.99
CA TYR A 202 -6.38 8.68 2.28
C TYR A 202 -6.14 7.68 1.13
N LEU A 203 -6.38 8.09 -0.11
CA LEU A 203 -6.12 7.27 -1.29
C LEU A 203 -4.62 6.98 -1.47
N ALA A 204 -3.75 7.95 -1.22
CA ALA A 204 -2.29 7.80 -1.24
C ALA A 204 -1.83 6.73 -0.24
N LEU A 205 -2.32 6.80 1.01
CA LEU A 205 -2.01 5.80 2.04
C LEU A 205 -2.48 4.39 1.64
N ASN A 206 -3.68 4.27 1.04
CA ASN A 206 -4.16 2.99 0.51
C ASN A 206 -3.22 2.48 -0.60
N LEU A 207 -2.84 3.34 -1.55
CA LEU A 207 -1.96 2.94 -2.66
C LEU A 207 -0.54 2.59 -2.19
N ALA A 208 -0.01 3.27 -1.17
CA ALA A 208 1.26 2.91 -0.54
C ALA A 208 1.21 1.50 0.08
N LEU A 209 0.10 1.15 0.74
CA LEU A 209 -0.11 -0.20 1.29
C LEU A 209 -0.31 -1.25 0.20
N VAL A 210 -0.93 -0.88 -0.93
CA VAL A 210 -0.98 -1.73 -2.13
C VAL A 210 0.43 -1.97 -2.65
N ASN A 211 1.25 -0.92 -2.82
CA ASN A 211 2.64 -1.05 -3.26
C ASN A 211 3.44 -2.02 -2.39
N MET A 212 3.28 -2.00 -1.06
CA MET A 212 3.93 -2.96 -0.16
C MET A 212 3.59 -4.43 -0.47
N ARG A 213 2.39 -4.71 -1.02
CA ARG A 213 1.96 -6.07 -1.40
C ARG A 213 2.51 -6.51 -2.75
N PHE A 214 2.92 -5.57 -3.59
CA PHE A 214 3.58 -5.82 -4.86
C PHE A 214 5.12 -5.78 -4.76
N GLU A 215 5.69 -5.45 -3.59
CA GLU A 215 7.16 -5.39 -3.39
C GLU A 215 7.87 -6.71 -3.70
N ASP A 216 7.18 -7.85 -3.61
CA ASP A 216 7.74 -9.17 -3.89
C ASP A 216 7.67 -9.58 -5.37
N THR A 217 7.19 -8.67 -6.24
CA THR A 217 7.25 -8.81 -7.70
C THR A 217 8.64 -8.46 -8.22
N SER A 218 9.04 -9.14 -9.29
CA SER A 218 10.33 -8.97 -9.93
C SER A 218 10.20 -9.36 -11.40
N ASN A 219 10.93 -8.67 -12.28
CA ASN A 219 10.87 -8.87 -13.73
C ASN A 219 9.45 -8.67 -14.32
N PRO A 220 8.89 -7.45 -14.23
CA PRO A 220 9.43 -6.27 -13.55
C PRO A 220 9.01 -6.18 -12.08
N LYS A 221 9.65 -5.29 -11.33
CA LYS A 221 9.14 -4.83 -10.03
C LYS A 221 8.03 -3.81 -10.29
N ILE A 222 6.83 -4.11 -9.81
CA ILE A 222 5.63 -3.33 -10.09
C ILE A 222 5.42 -2.28 -8.99
N GLN A 223 5.15 -1.04 -9.39
CA GLN A 223 4.83 0.07 -8.49
C GLN A 223 3.67 0.89 -9.07
N PHE A 224 2.76 1.33 -8.23
CA PHE A 224 1.63 2.17 -8.62
C PHE A 224 1.86 3.61 -8.21
N LEU A 225 1.49 4.54 -9.09
CA LEU A 225 1.59 5.98 -8.90
C LEU A 225 0.20 6.61 -9.05
N LEU A 226 -0.28 7.32 -8.04
CA LEU A 226 -1.55 8.06 -8.12
C LEU A 226 -1.32 9.37 -8.88
N THR A 227 -1.85 9.47 -10.09
CA THR A 227 -1.68 10.66 -10.95
C THR A 227 -2.88 11.58 -10.92
N SER A 228 -4.07 11.04 -10.65
CA SER A 228 -5.29 11.82 -10.68
C SER A 228 -6.41 11.20 -9.85
N VAL A 229 -7.27 12.08 -9.31
CA VAL A 229 -8.44 11.72 -8.51
C VAL A 229 -9.67 12.40 -9.10
N LYS A 230 -10.75 11.64 -9.29
CA LYS A 230 -12.03 12.15 -9.77
C LYS A 230 -13.18 11.84 -8.80
N VAL A 231 -13.91 12.85 -8.38
CA VAL A 231 -15.21 12.66 -7.73
C VAL A 231 -16.27 12.54 -8.83
N GLU A 232 -16.88 11.35 -8.94
CA GLU A 232 -17.96 11.04 -9.87
C GLU A 232 -19.16 10.53 -9.04
N PRO A 233 -20.03 11.44 -8.55
CA PRO A 233 -20.97 11.15 -7.46
C PRO A 233 -21.92 9.98 -7.70
N ASN A 234 -22.28 9.70 -8.95
CA ASN A 234 -23.38 8.81 -9.32
C ASN A 234 -22.95 7.67 -10.27
N PHE A 235 -21.69 7.21 -10.22
CA PHE A 235 -21.30 6.07 -11.05
C PHE A 235 -21.92 4.75 -10.59
N ALA A 236 -22.20 4.59 -9.29
CA ALA A 236 -22.73 3.35 -8.74
C ALA A 236 -24.20 3.16 -9.13
N VAL A 237 -24.53 2.04 -9.77
CA VAL A 237 -25.91 1.68 -10.08
C VAL A 237 -26.51 1.00 -8.84
N THR A 238 -27.48 1.67 -8.20
CA THR A 238 -27.96 1.27 -6.87
C THR A 238 -29.30 0.56 -6.89
N TYR A 239 -29.51 -0.33 -5.93
CA TYR A 239 -30.80 -0.95 -5.64
C TYR A 239 -30.94 -1.19 -4.14
N GLN A 240 -32.18 -1.43 -3.68
CA GLN A 240 -32.46 -1.74 -2.28
C GLN A 240 -32.92 -3.18 -2.12
N ASP A 241 -32.32 -3.90 -1.19
CA ASP A 241 -32.74 -5.26 -0.83
C ASP A 241 -32.34 -5.61 0.61
N LYS A 242 -32.76 -6.78 1.10
CA LYS A 242 -32.30 -7.36 2.35
C LYS A 242 -31.10 -8.27 2.09
N ASP A 243 -30.09 -8.17 2.96
CA ASP A 243 -28.95 -9.09 2.95
C ASP A 243 -29.44 -10.53 3.19
N PHE A 244 -28.94 -11.51 2.42
CA PHE A 244 -29.26 -12.92 2.63
C PHE A 244 -28.78 -13.45 4.00
N VAL A 245 -27.62 -13.00 4.45
CA VAL A 245 -26.97 -13.38 5.71
C VAL A 245 -27.58 -12.61 6.89
N TRP A 246 -27.96 -11.34 6.69
CA TRP A 246 -28.53 -10.48 7.74
C TRP A 246 -29.81 -9.73 7.28
N PRO A 247 -30.97 -10.42 7.14
CA PRO A 247 -32.19 -9.88 6.54
C PRO A 247 -33.00 -8.98 7.49
N ILE A 248 -32.34 -8.14 8.30
CA ILE A 248 -32.98 -7.31 9.33
C ILE A 248 -33.63 -6.07 8.71
N SER A 249 -33.02 -5.46 7.71
CA SER A 249 -33.52 -4.24 7.06
C SER A 249 -33.09 -4.15 5.60
N ASN A 250 -33.85 -3.40 4.80
CA ASN A 250 -33.41 -3.03 3.46
C ASN A 250 -32.16 -2.15 3.56
N ARG A 251 -31.16 -2.45 2.74
CA ARG A 251 -29.93 -1.67 2.59
C ARG A 251 -29.78 -1.29 1.11
N THR A 252 -29.10 -0.18 0.86
CA THR A 252 -28.72 0.23 -0.49
C THR A 252 -27.42 -0.48 -0.86
N TYR A 253 -27.42 -1.18 -1.99
CA TYR A 253 -26.24 -1.85 -2.56
C TYR A 253 -25.86 -1.22 -3.89
N ALA A 254 -24.60 -1.37 -4.27
CA ALA A 254 -24.16 -1.17 -5.64
C ALA A 254 -24.29 -2.50 -6.40
N HIS A 255 -25.06 -2.51 -7.49
CA HIS A 255 -25.18 -3.69 -8.35
C HIS A 255 -23.85 -3.94 -9.03
N ALA A 256 -23.13 -4.99 -8.63
CA ALA A 256 -21.72 -5.18 -8.98
C ALA A 256 -21.51 -5.21 -10.51
N ASN A 257 -22.11 -6.18 -11.20
CA ASN A 257 -21.96 -6.32 -12.64
C ASN A 257 -22.45 -5.08 -13.42
N LEU A 258 -23.68 -4.61 -13.16
CA LEU A 258 -24.26 -3.47 -13.88
C LEU A 258 -23.46 -2.17 -13.67
N THR A 259 -22.95 -1.94 -12.45
CA THR A 259 -22.05 -0.82 -12.16
C THR A 259 -20.74 -0.98 -12.93
N PHE A 260 -20.10 -2.15 -12.86
CA PHE A 260 -18.83 -2.40 -13.55
C PHE A 260 -18.94 -2.20 -15.07
N TYR A 261 -19.98 -2.73 -15.71
CA TYR A 261 -20.17 -2.55 -17.16
C TYR A 261 -20.50 -1.11 -17.55
N THR A 262 -21.23 -0.37 -16.71
CA THR A 262 -21.48 1.06 -16.92
C THR A 262 -20.20 1.88 -16.79
N LEU A 263 -19.35 1.56 -15.80
CA LEU A 263 -18.02 2.14 -15.64
C LEU A 263 -17.12 1.82 -16.84
N LEU A 264 -17.17 0.57 -17.34
CA LEU A 264 -16.37 0.13 -18.47
C LEU A 264 -16.74 0.91 -19.75
N ASP A 265 -18.03 1.05 -20.03
CA ASP A 265 -18.53 1.80 -21.19
C ASP A 265 -18.12 3.28 -21.16
N LYS A 266 -18.27 3.91 -19.99
CA LYS A 266 -18.04 5.36 -19.84
C LYS A 266 -16.57 5.74 -19.58
N TYR A 267 -15.83 4.90 -18.86
CA TYR A 267 -14.50 5.21 -18.32
C TYR A 267 -13.46 4.08 -18.51
N GLY A 268 -13.77 3.03 -19.27
CA GLY A 268 -12.83 1.95 -19.60
C GLY A 268 -11.62 2.42 -20.42
N LYS A 269 -11.71 3.60 -21.03
CA LYS A 269 -10.59 4.34 -21.61
C LYS A 269 -9.96 5.19 -20.51
N SER A 270 -9.01 4.63 -19.77
CA SER A 270 -8.38 5.34 -18.66
C SER A 270 -7.57 6.55 -19.16
N PRO A 271 -7.60 7.70 -18.46
CA PRO A 271 -6.66 8.79 -18.70
C PRO A 271 -5.23 8.47 -18.20
N ALA A 272 -5.09 7.41 -17.38
CA ALA A 272 -3.81 6.91 -16.88
C ALA A 272 -3.51 5.54 -17.51
N ASP A 273 -2.82 4.64 -16.81
CA ASP A 273 -2.64 3.24 -17.24
C ASP A 273 -3.78 2.35 -16.75
N ILE A 274 -4.42 2.73 -15.64
CA ILE A 274 -5.60 2.05 -15.10
C ILE A 274 -6.50 3.04 -14.35
N THR A 275 -7.81 2.87 -14.49
CA THR A 275 -8.81 3.55 -13.65
C THR A 275 -9.24 2.63 -12.51
N VAL A 276 -9.23 3.13 -11.28
CA VAL A 276 -9.73 2.44 -10.09
C VAL A 276 -10.96 3.18 -9.56
N ALA A 277 -12.14 2.58 -9.67
CA ALA A 277 -13.39 3.07 -9.11
C ALA A 277 -13.62 2.53 -7.69
N VAL A 278 -13.81 3.43 -6.74
CA VAL A 278 -14.00 3.10 -5.32
C VAL A 278 -15.40 3.55 -4.89
N THR A 279 -16.23 2.60 -4.49
CA THR A 279 -17.58 2.88 -3.97
C THR A 279 -17.62 2.75 -2.45
N GLY A 280 -18.38 3.64 -1.81
CA GLY A 280 -18.69 3.55 -0.38
C GLY A 280 -19.83 2.57 -0.04
N LEU A 281 -20.44 1.95 -1.05
CA LEU A 281 -21.49 0.96 -0.90
C LEU A 281 -20.92 -0.45 -0.95
N ASN A 282 -21.61 -1.39 -0.29
CA ASN A 282 -21.31 -2.80 -0.50
C ASN A 282 -21.69 -3.20 -1.93
N LEU A 283 -20.76 -3.87 -2.61
CA LEU A 283 -21.01 -4.48 -3.91
C LEU A 283 -21.87 -5.73 -3.72
N ALA A 284 -22.83 -5.93 -4.61
CA ALA A 284 -23.68 -7.10 -4.53
C ALA A 284 -24.24 -7.54 -5.88
N ASP A 285 -24.39 -8.85 -6.02
CA ASP A 285 -25.08 -9.47 -7.14
C ASP A 285 -26.52 -9.81 -6.76
N TYR A 286 -27.42 -9.56 -7.71
CA TYR A 286 -28.83 -9.90 -7.61
C TYR A 286 -29.09 -11.24 -8.31
N TYR A 287 -29.31 -12.31 -7.55
CA TYR A 287 -29.65 -13.62 -8.13
C TYR A 287 -31.13 -13.70 -8.49
N SER A 288 -31.43 -14.47 -9.54
CA SER A 288 -32.77 -14.66 -10.14
C SER A 288 -33.86 -15.15 -9.17
N TYR A 289 -33.49 -15.60 -7.96
CA TYR A 289 -34.42 -16.05 -6.91
C TYR A 289 -34.72 -14.98 -5.84
N GLY A 290 -34.41 -13.71 -6.11
CA GLY A 290 -34.69 -12.59 -5.20
C GLY A 290 -33.81 -12.60 -3.94
N ARG A 291 -32.52 -12.94 -4.09
CA ARG A 291 -31.54 -12.94 -3.00
C ARG A 291 -30.33 -12.10 -3.40
N THR A 292 -29.99 -11.12 -2.57
CA THR A 292 -28.77 -10.34 -2.66
C THR A 292 -27.60 -11.09 -2.02
N SER A 293 -26.51 -11.21 -2.77
CA SER A 293 -25.23 -11.72 -2.29
C SER A 293 -24.17 -10.63 -2.30
N THR A 294 -23.49 -10.45 -1.18
CA THR A 294 -22.38 -9.50 -0.98
C THR A 294 -21.01 -10.18 -1.15
N ALA A 295 -20.96 -11.31 -1.86
CA ALA A 295 -19.72 -12.05 -2.11
C ALA A 295 -18.72 -11.32 -3.02
N VAL A 296 -19.21 -10.42 -3.87
CA VAL A 296 -18.36 -9.60 -4.72
C VAL A 296 -17.91 -8.39 -3.93
N GLU A 297 -16.60 -8.20 -3.82
CA GLU A 297 -15.97 -7.08 -3.11
C GLU A 297 -15.11 -6.19 -4.03
N GLY A 298 -14.99 -6.61 -5.28
CA GLY A 298 -14.26 -5.95 -6.34
C GLY A 298 -14.49 -6.64 -7.68
N GLN A 299 -14.13 -5.96 -8.76
CA GLN A 299 -14.22 -6.51 -10.11
C GLN A 299 -13.18 -5.86 -11.02
N ALA A 300 -12.50 -6.67 -11.81
CA ALA A 300 -11.54 -6.25 -12.82
C ALA A 300 -11.61 -7.14 -14.06
N ARG A 301 -11.09 -6.65 -15.19
CA ARG A 301 -10.81 -7.49 -16.36
C ARG A 301 -9.38 -8.00 -16.29
N LEU A 302 -9.21 -9.25 -16.73
CA LEU A 302 -7.89 -9.84 -16.86
C LEU A 302 -7.08 -9.05 -17.92
N GLY A 303 -5.93 -8.50 -17.53
CA GLY A 303 -5.08 -7.67 -18.40
C GLY A 303 -5.64 -6.28 -18.73
N GLY A 304 -6.32 -5.65 -17.77
CA GLY A 304 -6.85 -4.30 -17.92
C GLY A 304 -5.79 -3.19 -18.04
N VAL A 305 -4.59 -3.33 -17.46
CA VAL A 305 -3.58 -2.25 -17.48
C VAL A 305 -3.18 -1.89 -18.92
N CYS A 306 -3.20 -0.59 -19.24
CA CYS A 306 -2.94 -0.03 -20.57
C CYS A 306 -3.85 -0.52 -21.69
N ASN A 307 -4.96 -1.18 -21.37
CA ASN A 307 -5.92 -1.58 -22.37
C ASN A 307 -6.76 -0.40 -22.87
N ALA A 308 -6.91 -0.24 -24.19
CA ALA A 308 -7.60 0.90 -24.77
C ALA A 308 -9.10 1.02 -24.40
N ASN A 309 -9.75 -0.09 -24.04
CA ASN A 309 -11.21 -0.14 -23.88
C ASN A 309 -11.68 -0.63 -22.51
N TYR A 310 -10.82 -1.30 -21.73
CA TYR A 310 -11.23 -1.89 -20.45
C TYR A 310 -10.20 -1.71 -19.32
N SER A 311 -9.46 -0.60 -19.34
CA SER A 311 -8.58 -0.17 -18.23
C SER A 311 -9.40 0.29 -17.00
N MET A 312 -10.09 -0.65 -16.36
CA MET A 312 -10.97 -0.40 -15.22
C MET A 312 -10.86 -1.50 -14.16
N VAL A 313 -10.78 -1.06 -12.91
CA VAL A 313 -10.91 -1.85 -11.68
C VAL A 313 -11.97 -1.19 -10.82
N MET A 314 -12.83 -1.96 -10.17
CA MET A 314 -13.82 -1.48 -9.20
C MET A 314 -13.61 -2.19 -7.87
N VAL A 315 -13.68 -1.47 -6.76
CA VAL A 315 -13.60 -2.03 -5.39
C VAL A 315 -14.56 -1.30 -4.44
N GLU A 316 -15.05 -2.01 -3.43
CA GLU A 316 -15.71 -1.38 -2.29
C GLU A 316 -14.70 -0.90 -1.23
N ASP A 317 -15.02 0.20 -0.57
CA ASP A 317 -14.28 0.67 0.61
C ASP A 317 -15.22 1.41 1.56
N VAL A 318 -15.19 1.02 2.84
CA VAL A 318 -15.75 1.88 3.87
C VAL A 318 -14.78 3.05 4.08
N PRO A 319 -15.19 4.32 3.88
CA PRO A 319 -14.26 5.45 3.98
C PRO A 319 -13.58 5.51 5.35
N LEU A 320 -12.33 5.97 5.38
CA LEU A 320 -11.50 6.10 6.59
C LEU A 320 -11.17 4.76 7.28
N SER A 321 -11.49 3.63 6.66
CA SER A 321 -11.34 2.30 7.24
C SER A 321 -10.11 1.54 6.72
N PHE A 322 -9.60 1.92 5.55
CA PHE A 322 -8.55 1.21 4.81
C PHE A 322 -8.95 -0.23 4.49
N GLY A 323 -10.22 -0.42 4.12
CA GLY A 323 -10.80 -1.71 3.77
C GLY A 323 -10.36 -2.16 2.38
N MET A 324 -10.26 -1.24 1.42
CA MET A 324 -9.81 -1.57 0.06
C MET A 324 -8.41 -2.18 0.01
N VAL A 325 -7.56 -1.99 1.03
CA VAL A 325 -6.19 -2.53 1.10
C VAL A 325 -6.14 -4.06 0.98
N SER A 326 -7.21 -4.77 1.33
CA SER A 326 -7.30 -6.23 1.17
C SER A 326 -7.86 -6.69 -0.18
N ARG A 327 -8.48 -5.78 -0.95
CA ARG A 327 -9.24 -6.09 -2.18
C ARG A 327 -8.55 -5.56 -3.42
N LEU A 328 -8.15 -4.30 -3.38
CA LEU A 328 -7.49 -3.61 -4.50
C LEU A 328 -6.24 -4.35 -5.02
N PRO A 329 -5.37 -4.96 -4.19
CA PRO A 329 -4.28 -5.78 -4.70
C PRO A 329 -4.73 -6.99 -5.52
N HIS A 330 -5.85 -7.62 -5.15
CA HIS A 330 -6.43 -8.75 -5.89
C HIS A 330 -6.92 -8.29 -7.27
N GLU A 331 -7.71 -7.22 -7.29
CA GLU A 331 -8.25 -6.69 -8.55
C GLU A 331 -7.17 -6.11 -9.46
N LEU A 332 -6.14 -5.47 -8.90
CA LEU A 332 -4.97 -5.04 -9.68
C LEU A 332 -4.14 -6.23 -10.17
N GLY A 333 -4.11 -7.34 -9.43
CA GLY A 333 -3.51 -8.60 -9.89
C GLY A 333 -4.20 -9.11 -11.16
N HIS A 334 -5.53 -9.10 -11.20
CA HIS A 334 -6.31 -9.38 -12.40
C HIS A 334 -6.01 -8.38 -13.52
N ALA A 335 -6.01 -7.07 -13.22
CA ALA A 335 -5.69 -6.05 -14.21
C ALA A 335 -4.27 -6.19 -14.79
N LEU A 336 -3.33 -6.75 -14.02
CA LEU A 336 -1.97 -7.10 -14.44
C LEU A 336 -1.87 -8.52 -15.02
N GLY A 337 -2.99 -9.20 -15.23
CA GLY A 337 -3.09 -10.44 -15.97
C GLY A 337 -2.87 -11.72 -15.17
N ALA A 338 -2.86 -11.68 -13.85
CA ALA A 338 -2.93 -12.89 -13.03
C ALA A 338 -4.39 -13.37 -12.90
N PRO A 339 -4.74 -14.59 -13.33
CA PRO A 339 -6.03 -15.18 -12.96
C PRO A 339 -6.01 -15.62 -11.49
N HIS A 340 -7.13 -16.17 -10.99
CA HIS A 340 -7.12 -16.77 -9.65
C HIS A 340 -6.11 -17.92 -9.52
N ASP A 341 -5.55 -18.09 -8.33
CA ASP A 341 -4.67 -19.22 -8.02
C ASP A 341 -5.42 -20.55 -8.23
N GLY A 342 -4.85 -21.44 -9.03
CA GLY A 342 -5.51 -22.68 -9.49
C GLY A 342 -5.93 -22.65 -10.95
N LEU A 343 -5.98 -21.46 -11.55
CA LEU A 343 -6.30 -21.26 -12.96
C LEU A 343 -5.03 -20.91 -13.75
N THR A 344 -5.11 -21.08 -15.07
CA THR A 344 -4.02 -20.77 -15.99
C THR A 344 -4.55 -19.99 -17.18
N PHE A 345 -3.82 -18.95 -17.58
CA PHE A 345 -4.13 -18.15 -18.76
C PHE A 345 -2.86 -17.87 -19.57
N THR A 346 -2.90 -18.11 -20.87
CA THR A 346 -1.74 -17.93 -21.77
C THR A 346 -1.77 -16.56 -22.42
N TRP A 347 -0.87 -15.68 -21.98
CA TRP A 347 -0.68 -14.35 -22.57
C TRP A 347 0.20 -14.36 -23.81
N ASN A 348 1.22 -15.21 -23.82
CA ASN A 348 2.09 -15.40 -24.96
C ASN A 348 2.73 -16.80 -24.91
N GLU A 349 3.13 -17.32 -26.08
CA GLU A 349 3.72 -18.65 -26.20
C GLU A 349 5.17 -18.72 -25.66
N CYS A 350 5.84 -17.57 -25.52
CA CYS A 350 7.24 -17.46 -25.10
C CYS A 350 7.42 -17.60 -23.58
N LEU A 351 6.39 -17.26 -22.80
CA LEU A 351 6.32 -17.37 -21.35
C LEU A 351 5.07 -18.21 -21.00
N PRO A 352 5.13 -19.54 -21.18
CA PRO A 352 3.99 -20.40 -20.95
C PRO A 352 3.54 -20.31 -19.48
N PRO A 353 2.22 -20.42 -19.22
CA PRO A 353 1.67 -20.49 -17.88
C PRO A 353 2.38 -21.55 -17.04
N ARG A 354 2.53 -21.27 -15.75
CA ARG A 354 2.91 -22.31 -14.80
C ARG A 354 1.70 -23.24 -14.63
N ASN A 355 1.89 -24.55 -14.82
CA ASN A 355 0.78 -25.52 -14.79
C ASN A 355 0.55 -26.15 -13.40
N ASP A 356 1.41 -25.87 -12.42
CA ASP A 356 1.37 -26.39 -11.04
C ASP A 356 0.78 -25.39 -10.04
N CYS A 357 -0.12 -24.51 -10.50
CA CYS A 357 -0.75 -23.51 -9.64
C CYS A 357 -1.76 -24.15 -8.70
N SER A 358 -1.39 -24.24 -7.42
CA SER A 358 -2.23 -24.82 -6.38
C SER A 358 -3.15 -23.78 -5.75
N LYS A 359 -4.46 -24.07 -5.72
CA LYS A 359 -5.46 -23.34 -4.92
C LYS A 359 -5.53 -23.74 -3.44
N ASN A 360 -4.61 -24.61 -2.97
CA ASN A 360 -4.74 -25.25 -1.66
C ASN A 360 -4.58 -24.26 -0.49
N SER A 361 -5.66 -24.08 0.26
CA SER A 361 -5.74 -23.21 1.45
C SER A 361 -4.79 -23.60 2.59
N ASN A 362 -4.25 -24.82 2.60
CA ASN A 362 -3.29 -25.29 3.60
C ASN A 362 -1.88 -24.66 3.46
N ILE A 363 -1.58 -23.99 2.33
CA ILE A 363 -0.29 -23.34 2.05
C ILE A 363 -0.33 -21.84 2.40
N GLY A 364 -1.46 -21.36 2.92
CA GLY A 364 -1.74 -19.96 3.16
C GLY A 364 -2.60 -19.36 2.05
N ASN A 365 -3.38 -18.34 2.40
CA ASN A 365 -4.19 -17.60 1.44
C ASN A 365 -3.28 -16.59 0.72
N PHE A 366 -2.99 -16.81 -0.56
CA PHE A 366 -2.35 -15.83 -1.44
C PHE A 366 -3.35 -14.79 -1.91
N ILE A 367 -2.86 -13.62 -2.33
CA ILE A 367 -3.72 -12.50 -2.75
C ILE A 367 -4.73 -12.94 -3.83
N MET A 368 -4.33 -13.78 -4.79
CA MET A 368 -5.19 -14.25 -5.89
C MET A 368 -6.02 -15.50 -5.56
N HIS A 369 -6.16 -15.89 -4.29
CA HIS A 369 -7.02 -17.01 -3.92
C HIS A 369 -8.50 -16.67 -4.24
N PRO A 370 -9.26 -17.56 -4.91
CA PRO A 370 -10.58 -17.25 -5.47
C PRO A 370 -11.68 -16.92 -4.44
N SER A 371 -11.70 -17.62 -3.30
CA SER A 371 -12.75 -17.48 -2.27
C SER A 371 -12.25 -17.01 -0.89
N LYS A 372 -10.95 -16.81 -0.74
CA LYS A 372 -10.30 -16.40 0.51
C LYS A 372 -9.04 -15.59 0.18
N PRO A 373 -9.16 -14.46 -0.52
CA PRO A 373 -8.00 -13.67 -0.91
C PRO A 373 -7.12 -13.37 0.31
N GLY A 374 -5.84 -13.63 0.12
CA GLY A 374 -4.79 -13.33 1.07
C GLY A 374 -4.55 -11.84 1.22
N ASN A 375 -3.92 -11.45 2.32
CA ASN A 375 -3.51 -10.06 2.54
C ASN A 375 -1.99 -9.88 2.63
N GLY A 376 -1.23 -10.93 2.31
CA GLY A 376 0.21 -11.00 2.50
C GLY A 376 0.99 -10.89 1.20
N LYS A 377 0.91 -11.91 0.35
CA LYS A 377 1.78 -12.06 -0.83
C LYS A 377 1.05 -12.67 -2.01
N PHE A 378 1.55 -12.39 -3.20
CA PHE A 378 1.19 -13.11 -4.41
C PHE A 378 1.83 -14.49 -4.45
N SER A 379 1.17 -15.45 -5.10
CA SER A 379 1.78 -16.74 -5.37
C SER A 379 2.84 -16.58 -6.47
N ASN A 380 3.75 -17.55 -6.59
CA ASN A 380 4.70 -17.58 -7.71
C ASN A 380 3.98 -17.73 -9.06
N CYS A 381 2.77 -18.29 -9.09
CA CYS A 381 1.96 -18.36 -10.29
C CYS A 381 1.43 -16.99 -10.69
N SER A 382 0.82 -16.25 -9.75
CA SER A 382 0.31 -14.92 -10.03
C SER A 382 1.43 -14.01 -10.56
N LYS A 383 2.62 -14.07 -9.94
CA LYS A 383 3.79 -13.28 -10.39
C LYS A 383 4.25 -13.66 -11.80
N ALA A 384 4.30 -14.95 -12.13
CA ALA A 384 4.66 -15.39 -13.47
C ALA A 384 3.63 -14.95 -14.52
N HIS A 385 2.34 -15.01 -14.20
CA HIS A 385 1.27 -14.50 -15.07
C HIS A 385 1.38 -12.99 -15.29
N MET A 386 1.66 -12.22 -14.24
CA MET A 386 1.90 -10.78 -14.36
C MET A 386 3.10 -10.48 -15.26
N SER A 387 4.25 -11.14 -15.07
CA SER A 387 5.41 -10.99 -15.94
C SER A 387 5.10 -11.35 -17.40
N ALA A 388 4.34 -12.42 -17.63
CA ALA A 388 3.94 -12.84 -18.96
C ALA A 388 3.02 -11.80 -19.62
N PHE A 389 2.00 -11.30 -18.93
CA PHE A 389 1.14 -10.23 -19.42
C PHE A 389 1.94 -8.97 -19.75
N ILE A 390 2.78 -8.51 -18.81
CA ILE A 390 3.57 -7.29 -18.98
C ILE A 390 4.49 -7.36 -20.19
N SER A 391 5.04 -8.55 -20.50
CA SER A 391 5.86 -8.74 -21.70
C SER A 391 5.12 -8.54 -23.03
N THR A 392 3.78 -8.54 -23.00
CA THR A 392 2.93 -8.27 -24.17
C THR A 392 2.59 -6.79 -24.35
N LEU A 393 2.87 -5.96 -23.35
CA LEU A 393 2.53 -4.53 -23.37
C LEU A 393 3.38 -3.77 -24.40
N THR A 394 2.80 -2.70 -24.93
CA THR A 394 3.50 -1.81 -25.87
C THR A 394 4.48 -0.91 -25.11
N ALA A 395 5.56 -0.48 -25.78
CA ALA A 395 6.55 0.42 -25.18
C ALA A 395 5.93 1.72 -24.60
N SER A 396 4.84 2.20 -25.18
CA SER A 396 4.11 3.38 -24.69
C SER A 396 3.51 3.21 -23.29
N CYS A 397 3.20 1.97 -22.88
CA CYS A 397 2.68 1.68 -21.54
C CYS A 397 3.75 1.84 -20.45
N PHE A 398 5.03 1.75 -20.81
CA PHE A 398 6.14 1.91 -19.86
C PHE A 398 6.59 3.38 -19.71
N ASN A 399 6.03 4.28 -20.50
CA ASN A 399 6.36 5.70 -20.43
C ASN A 399 5.40 6.39 -19.46
N LEU A 400 5.96 7.02 -18.42
CA LEU A 400 5.20 7.89 -17.52
C LEU A 400 4.57 9.06 -18.30
N LYS A 401 3.26 9.24 -18.18
CA LYS A 401 2.52 10.35 -18.79
C LYS A 401 2.51 11.58 -17.88
N ALA A 402 2.52 11.38 -16.57
CA ALA A 402 2.64 12.45 -15.59
C ALA A 402 4.08 12.99 -15.58
N VAL A 403 4.21 14.32 -15.55
CA VAL A 403 5.51 14.97 -15.35
C VAL A 403 5.95 14.69 -13.92
N GLN A 404 6.82 13.71 -13.76
CA GLN A 404 7.58 13.50 -12.54
C GLN A 404 8.83 14.38 -12.66
N ASN A 405 8.86 15.52 -11.96
CA ASN A 405 10.11 16.11 -11.52
C ASN A 405 10.62 15.29 -10.33
N CYS A 406 10.83 14.00 -10.57
CA CYS A 406 11.66 13.19 -9.71
C CYS A 406 13.10 13.67 -9.85
N THR A 407 13.44 14.77 -9.17
CA THR A 407 14.67 14.74 -8.42
C THR A 407 14.41 13.88 -7.19
N THR A 408 14.44 12.55 -7.38
CA THR A 408 15.44 11.87 -6.56
C THR A 408 16.76 12.52 -6.98
N GLU A 409 17.12 13.65 -6.36
CA GLU A 409 18.50 13.76 -5.98
C GLU A 409 18.73 12.42 -5.28
N MET A 410 19.45 11.52 -5.95
CA MET A 410 19.95 10.35 -5.29
C MET A 410 20.70 10.94 -4.11
N LYS A 411 20.09 10.93 -2.93
CA LYS A 411 20.80 11.35 -1.75
C LYS A 411 21.88 10.32 -1.62
N GLU A 412 23.11 10.79 -1.51
CA GLU A 412 24.25 9.91 -1.31
C GLU A 412 23.87 8.92 -0.21
N LEU A 413 24.16 7.64 -0.44
CA LEU A 413 23.90 6.60 0.53
C LEU A 413 24.47 7.04 1.88
N PRO A 414 23.80 6.75 3.02
CA PRO A 414 24.14 7.36 4.31
C PRO A 414 25.62 7.24 4.69
N GLY A 415 26.25 6.14 4.33
CA GLY A 415 27.67 5.86 4.55
C GLY A 415 28.63 6.73 3.74
N ALA A 416 28.18 7.42 2.70
CA ALA A 416 29.00 8.31 1.89
C ALA A 416 29.48 9.56 2.66
N SER A 417 28.70 10.01 3.64
CA SER A 417 28.98 11.19 4.47
C SER A 417 29.01 10.89 5.97
N VAL A 418 28.92 9.61 6.37
CA VAL A 418 28.87 9.22 7.79
C VAL A 418 30.22 9.37 8.49
N ASN A 419 30.19 9.85 9.74
CA ASN A 419 31.35 9.83 10.61
C ASN A 419 31.40 8.53 11.41
N LEU A 420 32.28 7.60 11.01
CA LEU A 420 32.41 6.28 11.67
C LEU A 420 32.82 6.39 13.15
N THR A 421 33.58 7.42 13.54
CA THR A 421 33.93 7.67 14.95
C THR A 421 32.70 7.99 15.78
N GLU A 422 31.73 8.72 15.21
CA GLU A 422 30.46 9.03 15.85
C GLU A 422 29.58 7.78 16.01
N ILE A 423 29.64 6.85 15.06
CA ILE A 423 28.98 5.53 15.18
C ILE A 423 29.56 4.78 16.39
N CYS A 424 30.88 4.69 16.52
CA CYS A 424 31.51 4.01 17.66
C CYS A 424 31.14 4.63 19.01
N LYS A 425 31.11 5.96 19.12
CA LYS A 425 30.72 6.66 20.36
C LYS A 425 29.28 6.35 20.77
N ARG A 426 28.37 6.17 19.80
CA ARG A 426 26.96 5.84 20.04
C ARG A 426 26.74 4.36 20.33
N ALA A 427 27.41 3.49 19.60
CA ALA A 427 27.32 2.04 19.78
C ALA A 427 27.99 1.57 21.08
N HIS A 428 29.05 2.27 21.49
CA HIS A 428 29.86 1.92 22.67
C HIS A 428 30.14 3.14 23.56
N PRO A 429 29.10 3.70 24.21
CA PRO A 429 29.23 4.92 25.04
C PRO A 429 30.13 4.73 26.28
N ASN A 430 30.47 3.49 26.62
CA ASN A 430 31.32 3.15 27.77
C ASN A 430 32.82 3.09 27.44
N LEU A 431 33.22 3.31 26.17
CA LEU A 431 34.62 3.35 25.76
C LEU A 431 35.12 4.80 25.74
N LEU A 432 36.12 5.12 26.59
CA LEU A 432 36.56 6.49 26.88
C LEU A 432 37.52 7.05 25.81
N GLU A 433 38.44 6.22 25.28
CA GLU A 433 39.39 6.58 24.21
C GLU A 433 39.21 5.64 23.02
N LEU A 434 38.40 6.07 22.06
CA LEU A 434 38.02 5.28 20.89
C LEU A 434 38.83 5.67 19.65
N TYR A 435 39.31 4.67 18.92
CA TYR A 435 39.86 4.81 17.57
C TYR A 435 39.30 3.73 16.63
N LEU A 436 39.39 4.00 15.33
CA LEU A 436 38.87 3.11 14.30
C LEU A 436 39.94 2.10 13.87
N ASP A 437 39.54 0.85 13.74
CA ASP A 437 40.30 -0.19 13.05
C ASP A 437 39.67 -0.46 11.68
N ARG A 438 40.46 -0.26 10.62
CA ARG A 438 40.02 -0.37 9.22
C ARG A 438 40.81 -1.45 8.50
N ALA A 439 41.13 -2.55 9.20
CA ALA A 439 41.80 -3.69 8.61
C ALA A 439 41.07 -4.20 7.35
N ASP A 440 41.84 -4.59 6.33
CA ASP A 440 41.32 -4.94 5.01
C ASP A 440 40.28 -6.07 5.04
N TYR A 441 40.45 -7.07 5.91
CA TYR A 441 39.52 -8.19 6.03
C TYR A 441 38.14 -7.77 6.58
N LEU A 442 38.10 -6.78 7.48
CA LEU A 442 36.87 -6.18 8.01
C LEU A 442 36.19 -5.37 6.91
N ASN A 443 36.92 -4.46 6.27
CA ASN A 443 36.37 -3.61 5.22
C ASN A 443 35.78 -4.42 4.06
N ARG A 444 36.47 -5.49 3.62
CA ARG A 444 35.95 -6.39 2.55
C ARG A 444 34.63 -7.06 2.91
N SER A 445 34.39 -7.27 4.20
CA SER A 445 33.15 -7.83 4.75
C SER A 445 32.15 -6.75 5.16
N CYS A 446 32.40 -5.49 4.79
CA CYS A 446 31.60 -4.33 5.19
C CYS A 446 31.50 -4.13 6.69
N LEU A 447 32.61 -4.32 7.40
CA LEU A 447 32.77 -4.09 8.83
C LEU A 447 33.91 -3.12 9.11
N PHE A 448 33.90 -2.50 10.28
CA PHE A 448 35.03 -1.74 10.84
C PHE A 448 35.09 -1.94 12.36
N GLY A 449 36.28 -1.86 12.95
CA GLY A 449 36.47 -2.03 14.38
C GLY A 449 36.36 -0.71 15.13
N CYS A 450 35.56 -0.68 16.19
CA CYS A 450 35.59 0.32 17.25
C CYS A 450 36.52 -0.18 18.36
N CYS A 451 37.71 0.41 18.47
CA CYS A 451 38.74 -0.05 19.39
C CYS A 451 39.01 0.96 20.49
N SER A 452 39.41 0.46 21.65
CA SER A 452 39.88 1.27 22.76
C SER A 452 41.03 0.56 23.46
N ASP A 453 41.99 1.35 23.95
CA ASP A 453 43.10 0.83 24.72
C ASP A 453 42.68 0.67 26.19
N SER A 454 43.03 -0.47 26.78
CA SER A 454 42.75 -0.83 28.16
C SER A 454 44.03 -1.31 28.83
N PRO A 455 44.16 -1.22 30.18
CA PRO A 455 45.30 -1.78 30.90
C PRO A 455 45.57 -3.27 30.63
N TYR A 456 44.57 -4.00 30.13
CA TYR A 456 44.64 -5.42 29.79
C TYR A 456 44.87 -5.69 28.29
N GLY A 457 45.11 -4.65 27.48
CA GLY A 457 45.34 -4.73 26.04
C GLY A 457 44.26 -4.06 25.19
N LYS A 458 44.48 -4.05 23.87
CA LYS A 458 43.55 -3.49 22.87
C LYS A 458 42.25 -4.28 22.85
N THR A 459 41.11 -3.61 23.05
CA THR A 459 39.77 -4.20 22.93
C THR A 459 39.06 -3.61 21.72
N CYS A 460 38.57 -4.45 20.82
CA CYS A 460 37.82 -4.02 19.63
C CYS A 460 36.46 -4.69 19.55
N LYS A 461 35.49 -3.96 19.00
CA LYS A 461 34.17 -4.45 18.61
C LYS A 461 33.94 -4.12 17.15
N ASP A 462 33.55 -5.12 16.36
CA ASP A 462 33.28 -4.93 14.95
C ASP A 462 31.85 -4.41 14.76
N GLU A 463 31.72 -3.31 14.03
CA GLU A 463 30.45 -2.67 13.68
C GLU A 463 30.27 -2.66 12.15
N PRO A 464 29.02 -2.71 11.66
CA PRO A 464 28.77 -2.71 10.22
C PRO A 464 29.06 -1.33 9.61
N LEU A 465 29.72 -1.33 8.45
CA LEU A 465 29.84 -0.16 7.60
C LEU A 465 28.45 0.16 7.00
N PRO A 466 27.91 1.38 7.17
CA PRO A 466 26.65 1.76 6.55
C PRO A 466 26.74 1.71 5.03
N ASP A 467 25.61 1.45 4.37
CA ASP A 467 25.53 1.50 2.90
C ASP A 467 26.03 2.86 2.40
N GLY A 468 26.92 2.85 1.41
CA GLY A 468 27.62 4.01 0.88
C GLY A 468 29.01 4.22 1.46
N ALA A 469 29.37 3.61 2.59
CA ALA A 469 30.68 3.81 3.22
C ALA A 469 31.80 3.14 2.41
N GLU A 470 32.98 3.76 2.38
CA GLU A 470 34.12 3.23 1.65
C GLU A 470 34.66 1.95 2.30
N CYS A 471 34.88 0.92 1.50
CA CYS A 471 35.42 -0.37 1.93
C CYS A 471 36.79 -0.71 1.31
N GLY A 472 37.49 0.32 0.81
CA GLY A 472 38.83 0.23 0.24
C GLY A 472 38.85 0.20 -1.30
N GLY A 473 39.94 0.69 -1.90
CA GLY A 473 40.13 0.62 -3.37
C GLY A 473 39.06 1.32 -4.21
N LYS A 474 38.52 2.45 -3.73
CA LYS A 474 37.37 3.20 -4.31
C LYS A 474 36.05 2.40 -4.37
N LYS A 475 35.96 1.29 -3.62
CA LYS A 475 34.74 0.50 -3.46
C LYS A 475 33.92 1.01 -2.29
N ARG A 476 32.62 0.73 -2.32
CA ARG A 476 31.67 1.08 -1.26
C ARG A 476 30.90 -0.16 -0.81
N CYS A 477 30.36 -0.10 0.40
CA CYS A 477 29.45 -1.09 0.92
C CYS A 477 28.03 -0.83 0.43
N VAL A 478 27.38 -1.83 -0.14
CA VAL A 478 25.95 -1.79 -0.48
C VAL A 478 25.36 -3.14 -0.11
N ARG A 479 24.35 -3.15 0.78
CA ARG A 479 23.68 -4.36 1.28
C ARG A 479 24.67 -5.39 1.83
N GLY A 480 25.67 -4.91 2.58
CA GLY A 480 26.68 -5.76 3.22
C GLY A 480 27.77 -6.32 2.29
N ASN A 481 27.80 -5.91 1.01
CA ASN A 481 28.83 -6.32 0.06
C ASN A 481 29.75 -5.16 -0.33
N CYS A 482 31.05 -5.39 -0.31
CA CYS A 482 32.04 -4.42 -0.78
C CYS A 482 32.25 -4.55 -2.30
N GLY A 483 31.85 -3.54 -3.06
CA GLY A 483 31.88 -3.57 -4.53
C GLY A 483 32.12 -2.20 -5.18
N ASN A 484 32.29 -2.22 -6.50
CA ASN A 484 32.44 -0.98 -7.29
C ASN A 484 31.08 -0.29 -7.41
N TYR A 485 30.69 0.45 -6.38
CA TYR A 485 29.46 1.24 -6.37
C TYR A 485 29.79 2.74 -6.33
N ASP A 486 28.97 3.56 -6.97
CA ASP A 486 29.01 5.00 -6.75
C ASP A 486 28.45 5.38 -5.37
N LYS A 487 28.50 6.68 -5.04
CA LYS A 487 27.99 7.22 -3.78
C LYS A 487 26.47 7.09 -3.62
N TYR A 488 25.77 6.58 -4.63
CA TYR A 488 24.33 6.41 -4.67
C TYR A 488 23.88 4.94 -4.69
N GLY A 489 24.84 4.00 -4.73
CA GLY A 489 24.57 2.56 -4.71
C GLY A 489 24.51 1.90 -6.07
N THR A 490 24.79 2.62 -7.16
CA THR A 490 24.78 2.09 -8.53
C THR A 490 26.07 1.33 -8.81
N LEU A 491 25.98 0.13 -9.41
CA LEU A 491 27.15 -0.63 -9.82
C LEU A 491 27.88 0.08 -10.96
N LEU A 492 29.13 0.47 -10.72
CA LEU A 492 30.01 1.06 -11.73
C LEU A 492 30.52 -0.05 -12.65
N LYS A 493 30.20 0.04 -13.95
CA LYS A 493 30.77 -0.85 -14.96
C LYS A 493 32.28 -0.68 -14.97
N SER A 494 33.01 -1.79 -14.83
CA SER A 494 34.46 -1.79 -15.01
C SER A 494 34.80 -1.25 -16.42
N PRO A 495 35.81 -0.38 -16.57
CA PRO A 495 36.26 0.01 -17.90
C PRO A 495 36.70 -1.26 -18.67
N PRO A 496 36.39 -1.35 -19.98
CA PRO A 496 36.88 -2.46 -20.79
C PRO A 496 38.42 -2.38 -20.86
N GLY A 497 39.08 -3.36 -20.25
CA GLY A 497 40.53 -3.56 -20.32
C GLY A 497 41.33 -2.97 -19.16
N ALA A 498 41.66 -3.82 -18.19
CA ALA A 498 42.85 -3.72 -17.34
C ALA A 498 43.52 -5.09 -17.33
#